data_AF-A0A941Y7K1-F1
#
_entry.id   AF-A0A941Y7K1-F1
#
_cell.length_a   1.000
_cell.length_b   1.000
_cell.length_c   1.000
_cell.angle_alpha   90.00
_cell.angle_beta   90.00
_cell.angle_gamma   90.00
#
_symmetry.space_group_name_H-M   'P 1'
#
loop_
_entity.id
_entity.type
_entity.pdbx_description
1 polymer ?
#
loop_
_entity_poly.entity_id
_entity_poly.type
_entity_poly.pdbx_seq_one_letter_code
_entity_poly.pdbx_strand_id
1 'polypeptide(L)'
;MTSYNEILEAADGSESGEAVSRIKKLAAQTLYEADGDMKLLSTEHFNHSYLPDFVMRWPNRPQRFVFLRASAYADEIRDDVVRLADRRPIFVQLSEFLPNNNEPLQQSIDNLSQSAGERRSLVTSMPTIGLLDDSPRTGKMLSSFVMRGGKGVITDSEAQSLALRVESGFDGAMNSDHEATADGIEAVQTVLDPASSAEFTHLFEAAWVSGGASAIEFPGGLTSIGDNLTAELLHQMLDIVPESLSDFWEQIGNAVTLESFAQLNLVGQQPRIQSIMKNAIGRLVSNRCAVLRTQRSDQEVDPFMWQIENGILSLRGGGYQAWVGASAPSSASSSDQEFTVDPAPSLSRISTVAEEARLTISDIGVSDADGITVRFASPGLGDVATSDLVERVTETVGNLVRVNEVVALVNGKRVSVDYIKGVASSRTNSKVSVSGLIWNGWNLLAETDEDVRESLANALSAGDENDDAEADVDGANSATESDVADSPTADDNSG
;
A
#
# COMPACT_ATOMS: atom_id res chain seq x y z
N MET A 1 -21.20 0.04 -16.16
CA MET A 1 -20.97 1.42 -16.63
C MET A 1 -22.24 1.95 -17.22
N THR A 2 -22.66 3.13 -16.79
CA THR A 2 -23.87 3.80 -17.27
C THR A 2 -23.69 4.32 -18.70
N SER A 3 -24.55 3.94 -19.64
CA SER A 3 -24.56 4.46 -21.02
C SER A 3 -25.67 5.49 -21.25
N TYR A 4 -25.56 6.31 -22.31
CA TYR A 4 -26.65 7.22 -22.70
C TYR A 4 -27.96 6.48 -23.03
N ASN A 5 -27.88 5.25 -23.55
CA ASN A 5 -29.08 4.45 -23.81
C ASN A 5 -29.80 4.07 -22.51
N GLU A 6 -29.08 3.72 -21.45
CA GLU A 6 -29.70 3.43 -20.14
C GLU A 6 -30.35 4.67 -19.52
N ILE A 7 -29.80 5.86 -19.78
CA ILE A 7 -30.43 7.14 -19.37
C ILE A 7 -31.74 7.36 -20.13
N LEU A 8 -31.74 7.10 -21.45
CA LEU A 8 -32.93 7.21 -22.29
C LEU A 8 -34.01 6.18 -21.88
N GLU A 9 -33.61 4.92 -21.64
CA GLU A 9 -34.52 3.88 -21.14
C GLU A 9 -35.09 4.22 -19.75
N ALA A 10 -34.28 4.83 -18.88
CA ALA A 10 -34.76 5.34 -17.59
C ALA A 10 -35.75 6.51 -17.76
N ALA A 11 -35.61 7.30 -18.82
CA ALA A 11 -36.48 8.43 -19.15
C ALA A 11 -37.81 8.02 -19.82
N ASP A 12 -37.86 6.87 -20.49
CA ASP A 12 -39.01 6.36 -21.27
C ASP A 12 -40.20 5.84 -20.42
N GLY A 13 -40.20 6.05 -19.10
CA GLY A 13 -41.30 5.67 -18.21
C GLY A 13 -42.59 6.46 -18.46
N SER A 14 -43.74 5.79 -18.45
CA SER A 14 -45.07 6.40 -18.66
C SER A 14 -45.52 7.35 -17.52
N GLU A 15 -44.89 7.27 -16.35
CA GLU A 15 -45.11 8.19 -15.23
C GLU A 15 -43.85 9.04 -14.97
N SER A 16 -44.00 10.38 -15.08
CA SER A 16 -42.89 11.33 -14.93
C SER A 16 -42.14 11.20 -13.59
N GLY A 17 -42.82 10.84 -12.51
CA GLY A 17 -42.18 10.64 -11.21
C GLY A 17 -41.28 9.40 -11.15
N GLU A 18 -41.68 8.32 -11.83
CA GLU A 18 -40.90 7.08 -11.88
C GLU A 18 -39.64 7.27 -12.73
N ALA A 19 -39.76 7.94 -13.89
CA ALA A 19 -38.62 8.27 -14.75
C ALA A 19 -37.57 9.10 -14.01
N VAL A 20 -37.99 10.17 -13.31
CA VAL A 20 -37.10 11.00 -12.49
C VAL A 20 -36.40 10.19 -11.40
N SER A 21 -37.14 9.29 -10.71
CA SER A 21 -36.57 8.44 -9.67
C SER A 21 -35.50 7.50 -10.22
N ARG A 22 -35.73 6.89 -11.40
CA ARG A 22 -34.77 6.01 -12.07
C ARG A 22 -33.50 6.74 -12.48
N ILE A 23 -33.62 7.90 -13.12
CA ILE A 23 -32.47 8.73 -13.50
C ILE A 23 -31.66 9.14 -12.28
N LYS A 24 -32.33 9.60 -11.21
CA LYS A 24 -31.64 9.94 -9.95
C LYS A 24 -30.93 8.74 -9.32
N LYS A 25 -31.54 7.56 -9.35
CA LYS A 25 -30.91 6.34 -8.83
C LYS A 25 -29.64 5.99 -9.61
N LEU A 26 -29.69 6.09 -10.94
CA LEU A 26 -28.55 5.85 -11.82
C LEU A 26 -27.41 6.87 -11.59
N ALA A 27 -27.75 8.15 -11.48
CA ALA A 27 -26.80 9.20 -11.14
C ALA A 27 -26.18 8.98 -9.75
N ALA A 28 -26.99 8.63 -8.75
CA ALA A 28 -26.52 8.36 -7.39
C ALA A 28 -25.55 7.18 -7.35
N GLN A 29 -25.88 6.10 -8.07
CA GLN A 29 -25.00 4.94 -8.21
C GLN A 29 -23.68 5.32 -8.88
N THR A 30 -23.74 6.05 -10.00
CA THR A 30 -22.54 6.49 -10.74
C THR A 30 -21.63 7.37 -9.86
N LEU A 31 -22.20 8.31 -9.10
CA LEU A 31 -21.44 9.17 -8.17
C LEU A 31 -20.83 8.39 -7.00
N TYR A 32 -21.53 7.38 -6.48
CA TYR A 32 -21.05 6.54 -5.40
C TYR A 32 -19.93 5.60 -5.87
N GLU A 33 -20.05 5.06 -7.09
CA GLU A 33 -19.01 4.25 -7.71
C GLU A 33 -17.73 5.07 -7.96
N ALA A 34 -17.87 6.36 -8.29
CA ALA A 34 -16.74 7.27 -8.50
C ALA A 34 -16.02 7.70 -7.19
N ASP A 35 -16.74 7.83 -6.07
CA ASP A 35 -16.15 8.18 -4.77
C ASP A 35 -16.94 7.57 -3.61
N GLY A 36 -16.47 6.42 -3.10
CA GLY A 36 -17.13 5.66 -2.04
C GLY A 36 -17.07 6.32 -0.65
N ASP A 37 -16.13 7.23 -0.41
CA ASP A 37 -15.97 7.93 0.88
C ASP A 37 -16.98 9.07 1.08
N MET A 38 -17.65 9.44 0.00
CA MET A 38 -18.63 10.51 -0.02
C MET A 38 -19.94 10.09 0.67
N LYS A 39 -20.50 11.00 1.47
CA LYS A 39 -21.92 10.97 1.82
C LYS A 39 -22.74 11.71 0.77
N LEU A 40 -23.56 10.98 0.02
CA LEU A 40 -24.48 11.54 -0.96
C LEU A 40 -25.84 11.81 -0.32
N LEU A 41 -26.32 13.05 -0.44
CA LEU A 41 -27.67 13.44 -0.02
C LEU A 41 -28.50 13.77 -1.26
N SER A 42 -29.50 12.94 -1.56
CA SER A 42 -30.47 13.24 -2.62
C SER A 42 -31.50 14.26 -2.13
N THR A 43 -31.81 15.25 -2.97
CA THR A 43 -32.88 16.23 -2.70
C THR A 43 -34.17 15.82 -3.40
N GLU A 44 -35.26 16.54 -3.16
CA GLU A 44 -36.53 16.34 -3.87
C GLU A 44 -36.54 17.00 -5.26
N HIS A 45 -35.55 17.83 -5.60
CA HIS A 45 -35.53 18.63 -6.82
C HIS A 45 -34.92 17.88 -8.00
N PHE A 46 -35.45 18.06 -9.20
CA PHE A 46 -34.89 17.50 -10.42
C PHE A 46 -34.74 18.55 -11.51
N ASN A 47 -33.56 18.62 -12.15
CA ASN A 47 -33.28 19.53 -13.27
C ASN A 47 -33.64 21.01 -12.98
N HIS A 48 -33.40 21.46 -11.74
CA HIS A 48 -33.74 22.82 -11.32
C HIS A 48 -32.52 23.76 -11.47
N SER A 49 -32.75 25.00 -11.92
CA SER A 49 -31.67 25.97 -12.18
C SER A 49 -30.98 26.52 -10.93
N TYR A 50 -31.59 26.38 -9.75
CA TYR A 50 -31.08 26.97 -8.49
C TYR A 50 -30.92 26.00 -7.32
N LEU A 51 -31.57 24.83 -7.40
CA LEU A 51 -31.60 23.86 -6.30
C LEU A 51 -30.94 22.59 -6.79
N PRO A 52 -29.99 22.02 -6.03
CA PRO A 52 -29.24 20.88 -6.50
C PRO A 52 -30.08 19.61 -6.42
N ASP A 53 -29.79 18.66 -7.29
CA ASP A 53 -30.34 17.31 -7.28
C ASP A 53 -29.68 16.46 -6.18
N PHE A 54 -28.38 16.67 -5.96
CA PHE A 54 -27.63 16.04 -4.88
C PHE A 54 -26.66 16.99 -4.17
N VAL A 55 -26.32 16.66 -2.93
CA VAL A 55 -25.23 17.27 -2.17
C VAL A 55 -24.22 16.20 -1.81
N MET A 56 -22.99 16.36 -2.29
CA MET A 56 -21.85 15.49 -1.96
C MET A 56 -21.12 16.08 -0.76
N ARG A 57 -20.85 15.26 0.26
CA ARG A 57 -20.16 15.67 1.48
C ARG A 57 -19.02 14.73 1.84
N TRP A 58 -17.92 15.32 2.29
CA TRP A 58 -16.76 14.62 2.84
C TRP A 58 -16.47 15.15 4.25
N PRO A 59 -15.82 14.35 5.13
CA PRO A 59 -15.49 14.79 6.48
C PRO A 59 -14.56 16.02 6.51
N ASN A 60 -13.56 16.03 5.63
CA ASN A 60 -12.46 17.00 5.64
C ASN A 60 -12.42 17.89 4.38
N ARG A 61 -13.50 17.94 3.59
CA ARG A 61 -13.56 18.77 2.37
C ARG A 61 -14.85 19.57 2.26
N PRO A 62 -14.83 20.69 1.51
CA PRO A 62 -16.05 21.42 1.19
C PRO A 62 -17.07 20.52 0.50
N GLN A 63 -18.34 20.68 0.84
CA GLN A 63 -19.41 20.01 0.12
C GLN A 63 -19.52 20.53 -1.31
N ARG A 64 -19.95 19.68 -2.24
CA ARG A 64 -20.26 20.06 -3.63
C ARG A 64 -21.72 19.81 -3.95
N PHE A 65 -22.27 20.68 -4.79
CA PHE A 65 -23.64 20.56 -5.26
C PHE A 65 -23.65 19.96 -6.66
N VAL A 66 -24.49 18.94 -6.85
CA VAL A 66 -24.65 18.26 -8.14
C VAL A 66 -25.98 18.67 -8.74
N PHE A 67 -25.92 19.09 -10.00
CA PHE A 67 -27.04 19.52 -10.80
C PHE A 67 -27.17 18.60 -12.01
N LEU A 68 -28.27 17.86 -12.09
CA LEU A 68 -28.58 17.10 -13.30
C LEU A 68 -29.12 18.06 -14.35
N ARG A 69 -28.63 17.94 -15.59
CA ARG A 69 -28.99 18.84 -16.69
C ARG A 69 -29.47 18.04 -17.89
N ALA A 70 -30.74 18.24 -18.22
CA ALA A 70 -31.35 17.70 -19.43
C ALA A 70 -31.06 18.57 -20.68
N SER A 71 -30.48 19.76 -20.50
CA SER A 71 -30.09 20.60 -21.64
C SER A 71 -28.88 20.00 -22.35
N ALA A 72 -28.97 19.91 -23.67
CA ALA A 72 -27.89 19.51 -24.56
C ALA A 72 -27.04 20.70 -25.05
N TYR A 73 -27.39 21.94 -24.68
CA TYR A 73 -26.76 23.13 -25.25
C TYR A 73 -25.71 23.72 -24.30
N ALA A 74 -24.46 23.83 -24.79
CA ALA A 74 -23.34 24.30 -23.98
C ALA A 74 -23.54 25.72 -23.42
N ASP A 75 -24.15 26.63 -24.18
CA ASP A 75 -24.42 28.01 -23.73
C ASP A 75 -25.40 28.08 -22.54
N GLU A 76 -26.42 27.22 -22.53
CA GLU A 76 -27.39 27.18 -21.43
C GLU A 76 -26.72 26.71 -20.14
N ILE A 77 -25.88 25.68 -20.24
CA ILE A 77 -25.09 25.17 -19.10
C ILE A 77 -24.07 26.22 -18.65
N ARG A 78 -23.47 26.97 -19.59
CA ARG A 78 -22.53 28.05 -19.27
C ARG A 78 -23.18 29.11 -18.40
N ASP A 79 -24.40 29.53 -18.73
CA ASP A 79 -25.11 30.52 -17.92
C ASP A 79 -25.38 30.01 -16.50
N ASP A 80 -25.70 28.73 -16.34
CA ASP A 80 -25.87 28.09 -15.03
C ASP A 80 -24.55 28.02 -14.25
N VAL A 81 -23.44 27.67 -14.91
CA VAL A 81 -22.08 27.71 -14.34
C VAL A 81 -21.76 29.11 -13.81
N VAL A 82 -22.09 30.15 -14.58
CA VAL A 82 -21.88 31.55 -14.17
C VAL A 82 -22.71 31.91 -12.95
N ARG A 83 -23.98 31.51 -12.92
CA ARG A 83 -24.93 31.85 -11.83
C ARG A 83 -24.65 31.09 -10.53
N LEU A 84 -24.08 29.89 -10.60
CA LEU A 84 -23.92 28.99 -9.44
C LEU A 84 -22.45 28.85 -8.98
N ALA A 85 -21.56 29.68 -9.52
CA ALA A 85 -20.11 29.64 -9.34
C ALA A 85 -19.63 29.52 -7.88
N ASP A 86 -20.29 30.21 -6.95
CA ASP A 86 -19.87 30.37 -5.56
C ASP A 86 -19.76 29.05 -4.78
N ARG A 87 -20.30 27.95 -5.34
CA ARG A 87 -20.46 26.67 -4.66
C ARG A 87 -19.72 25.52 -5.33
N ARG A 88 -18.80 25.81 -6.28
CA ARG A 88 -18.01 24.81 -7.04
C ARG A 88 -18.84 23.61 -7.53
N PRO A 89 -19.97 23.87 -8.22
CA PRO A 89 -20.92 22.82 -8.59
C PRO A 89 -20.34 21.77 -9.55
N ILE A 90 -21.03 20.64 -9.61
CA ILE A 90 -20.89 19.63 -10.66
C ILE A 90 -22.18 19.64 -11.48
N PHE A 91 -22.07 19.85 -12.77
CA PHE A 91 -23.18 19.71 -13.71
C PHE A 91 -23.03 18.37 -14.43
N VAL A 92 -23.98 17.47 -14.19
CA VAL A 92 -24.03 16.16 -14.82
C VAL A 92 -25.06 16.19 -15.93
N GLN A 93 -24.59 16.05 -17.15
CA GLN A 93 -25.40 16.03 -18.36
C GLN A 93 -26.11 14.69 -18.50
N LEU A 94 -27.35 14.76 -18.95
CA LEU A 94 -28.19 13.59 -19.24
C LEU A 94 -28.23 13.25 -20.74
N SER A 95 -27.61 14.07 -21.59
CA SER A 95 -27.56 13.92 -23.04
C SER A 95 -26.26 14.45 -23.61
N GLU A 96 -25.89 14.00 -24.81
CA GLU A 96 -24.77 14.56 -25.58
C GLU A 96 -25.00 16.03 -25.93
N PHE A 97 -23.90 16.76 -26.15
CA PHE A 97 -23.97 18.14 -26.60
C PHE A 97 -24.50 18.25 -28.03
N LEU A 98 -25.41 19.20 -28.26
CA LEU A 98 -25.95 19.53 -29.56
C LEU A 98 -25.51 20.93 -30.01
N PRO A 99 -25.29 21.14 -31.32
CA PRO A 99 -24.99 22.47 -31.85
C PRO A 99 -26.17 23.42 -31.64
N ASN A 100 -25.88 24.68 -31.27
CA ASN A 100 -26.86 25.73 -31.08
C ASN A 100 -26.60 26.90 -32.07
N ASN A 101 -27.65 27.39 -32.73
CA ASN A 101 -27.70 28.68 -33.43
C ASN A 101 -26.42 29.15 -34.18
N ASN A 102 -25.99 28.41 -35.22
CA ASN A 102 -24.90 28.76 -36.14
C ASN A 102 -23.48 28.87 -35.54
N GLU A 103 -23.27 28.64 -34.24
CA GLU A 103 -21.92 28.53 -33.69
C GLU A 103 -21.39 27.09 -33.83
N PRO A 104 -20.10 26.90 -34.18
CA PRO A 104 -19.48 25.59 -34.16
C PRO A 104 -19.55 25.00 -32.74
N LEU A 105 -20.04 23.77 -32.62
CA LEU A 105 -20.21 23.09 -31.32
C LEU A 105 -18.95 23.16 -30.44
N GLN A 106 -17.78 22.92 -31.03
CA GLN A 106 -16.51 22.97 -30.32
C GLN A 106 -16.26 24.34 -29.67
N GLN A 107 -16.57 25.43 -30.37
CA GLN A 107 -16.39 26.78 -29.84
C GLN A 107 -17.30 27.03 -28.62
N SER A 108 -18.53 26.53 -28.65
CA SER A 108 -19.45 26.63 -27.51
C SER A 108 -18.98 25.78 -26.32
N ILE A 109 -18.42 24.59 -26.57
CA ILE A 109 -17.81 23.73 -25.54
C ILE A 109 -16.56 24.39 -24.95
N ASP A 110 -15.68 24.96 -25.76
CA ASP A 110 -14.46 25.65 -25.31
C ASP A 110 -14.81 26.85 -24.41
N ASN A 111 -15.80 27.65 -24.80
CA ASN A 111 -16.30 28.77 -24.01
C ASN A 111 -16.89 28.32 -22.66
N LEU A 112 -17.61 27.20 -22.66
CA LEU A 112 -18.13 26.57 -21.44
C LEU A 112 -16.99 26.06 -20.56
N SER A 113 -16.01 25.37 -21.14
CA SER A 113 -14.84 24.81 -20.44
C SER A 113 -14.02 25.91 -19.77
N GLN A 114 -13.76 27.02 -20.46
CA GLN A 114 -13.11 28.19 -19.88
C GLN A 114 -13.92 28.74 -18.69
N SER A 115 -15.23 28.96 -18.88
CA SER A 115 -16.10 29.51 -17.84
C SER A 115 -16.19 28.62 -16.60
N ALA A 116 -16.22 27.30 -16.81
CA ALA A 116 -16.25 26.27 -15.78
C ALA A 116 -14.91 26.18 -15.05
N GLY A 117 -13.78 26.23 -15.79
CA GLY A 117 -12.43 26.26 -15.24
C GLY A 117 -12.18 27.45 -14.31
N GLU A 118 -12.49 28.66 -14.77
CA GLU A 118 -12.36 29.91 -13.98
C GLU A 118 -13.19 29.87 -12.69
N ARG A 119 -14.35 29.22 -12.73
CA ARG A 119 -15.30 29.12 -11.60
C ARG A 119 -15.14 27.84 -10.78
N ARG A 120 -14.13 27.02 -11.08
CA ARG A 120 -13.90 25.72 -10.41
C ARG A 120 -15.16 24.85 -10.38
N SER A 121 -15.92 24.88 -11.47
CA SER A 121 -17.11 24.06 -11.69
C SER A 121 -16.75 22.93 -12.64
N LEU A 122 -17.31 21.74 -12.42
CA LEU A 122 -17.15 20.60 -13.30
C LEU A 122 -18.39 20.46 -14.17
N VAL A 123 -18.22 20.23 -15.46
CA VAL A 123 -19.28 19.80 -16.37
C VAL A 123 -18.87 18.46 -16.96
N THR A 124 -19.71 17.44 -16.78
CA THR A 124 -19.43 16.08 -17.24
C THR A 124 -20.73 15.31 -17.45
N SER A 125 -20.67 14.03 -17.80
CA SER A 125 -21.84 13.16 -17.96
C SER A 125 -21.70 11.87 -17.13
N MET A 126 -22.79 11.13 -16.95
CA MET A 126 -22.72 9.83 -16.25
C MET A 126 -21.80 8.82 -16.96
N PRO A 127 -21.89 8.62 -18.30
CA PRO A 127 -20.93 7.78 -19.02
C PRO A 127 -19.49 8.24 -18.85
N THR A 128 -19.23 9.55 -18.94
CA THR A 128 -17.89 10.12 -18.79
C THR A 128 -17.28 9.79 -17.42
N ILE A 129 -18.07 9.85 -16.34
CA ILE A 129 -17.60 9.50 -14.99
C ILE A 129 -17.16 8.04 -14.94
N GLY A 130 -17.91 7.15 -15.62
CA GLY A 130 -17.53 5.74 -15.75
C GLY A 130 -16.18 5.57 -16.44
N LEU A 131 -15.95 6.28 -17.54
CA LEU A 131 -14.71 6.20 -18.32
C LEU A 131 -13.45 6.64 -17.54
N LEU A 132 -13.61 7.50 -16.53
CA LEU A 132 -12.49 7.88 -15.64
C LEU A 132 -12.07 6.73 -14.73
N ASP A 133 -12.93 5.73 -14.53
CA ASP A 133 -12.71 4.56 -13.70
C ASP A 133 -12.15 3.35 -14.47
N ASP A 134 -12.07 3.44 -15.80
CA ASP A 134 -11.67 2.32 -16.68
C ASP A 134 -10.21 1.92 -16.50
N SER A 135 -9.38 2.80 -15.93
CA SER A 135 -7.97 2.53 -15.78
C SER A 135 -7.69 1.53 -14.65
N PRO A 136 -6.92 0.44 -14.88
CA PRO A 136 -6.72 -0.62 -13.90
C PRO A 136 -6.14 -0.16 -12.56
N ARG A 137 -5.14 0.73 -12.57
CA ARG A 137 -4.47 1.19 -11.35
C ARG A 137 -5.03 2.52 -10.86
N THR A 138 -5.20 3.46 -11.77
CA THR A 138 -5.52 4.85 -11.40
C THR A 138 -7.01 5.20 -11.50
N GLY A 139 -7.88 4.33 -12.02
CA GLY A 139 -9.27 4.69 -12.36
C GLY A 139 -10.10 5.19 -11.18
N LYS A 140 -10.17 4.41 -10.10
CA LYS A 140 -10.90 4.80 -8.88
C LYS A 140 -10.34 6.05 -8.23
N MET A 141 -9.01 6.19 -8.27
CA MET A 141 -8.32 7.36 -7.73
C MET A 141 -8.67 8.61 -8.54
N LEU A 142 -8.52 8.55 -9.86
CA LEU A 142 -8.79 9.64 -10.79
C LEU A 142 -10.24 10.10 -10.70
N SER A 143 -11.21 9.19 -10.80
CA SER A 143 -12.63 9.50 -10.70
C SER A 143 -12.97 10.18 -9.37
N SER A 144 -12.42 9.69 -8.25
CA SER A 144 -12.59 10.30 -6.92
C SER A 144 -12.04 11.73 -6.83
N PHE A 145 -10.83 11.98 -7.33
CA PHE A 145 -10.26 13.32 -7.35
C PHE A 145 -11.02 14.29 -8.27
N VAL A 146 -11.49 13.83 -9.41
CA VAL A 146 -12.34 14.62 -10.31
C VAL A 146 -13.66 14.98 -9.63
N MET A 147 -14.27 14.06 -8.87
CA MET A 147 -15.47 14.35 -8.07
C MET A 147 -15.19 15.38 -6.96
N ARG A 148 -14.03 15.29 -6.29
CA ARG A 148 -13.66 16.18 -5.18
C ARG A 148 -13.27 17.59 -5.63
N GLY A 149 -12.59 17.75 -6.76
CA GLY A 149 -12.07 19.04 -7.19
C GLY A 149 -11.90 19.24 -8.70
N GLY A 150 -12.55 18.41 -9.52
CA GLY A 150 -12.59 18.62 -10.97
C GLY A 150 -13.19 19.97 -11.36
N LYS A 151 -12.65 20.55 -12.44
CA LYS A 151 -13.05 21.80 -13.08
C LYS A 151 -13.03 21.66 -14.60
N GLY A 152 -13.74 22.57 -15.28
CA GLY A 152 -13.81 22.59 -16.74
C GLY A 152 -14.90 21.65 -17.27
N VAL A 153 -14.82 21.36 -18.57
CA VAL A 153 -15.65 20.34 -19.21
C VAL A 153 -14.80 19.08 -19.36
N ILE A 154 -15.37 17.93 -19.04
CA ILE A 154 -14.79 16.62 -19.35
C ILE A 154 -15.84 15.86 -20.17
N THR A 155 -15.51 15.63 -21.43
CA THR A 155 -16.24 14.79 -22.39
C THR A 155 -15.72 13.35 -22.37
N ASP A 156 -16.40 12.43 -23.05
CA ASP A 156 -16.01 11.02 -23.10
C ASP A 156 -14.60 10.81 -23.68
N SER A 157 -14.25 11.51 -24.76
CA SER A 157 -12.91 11.45 -25.34
C SER A 157 -11.84 12.07 -24.44
N GLU A 158 -12.18 13.14 -23.72
CA GLU A 158 -11.25 13.76 -22.76
C GLU A 158 -11.04 12.87 -21.53
N ALA A 159 -12.08 12.19 -21.03
CA ALA A 159 -11.96 11.25 -19.94
C ALA A 159 -11.09 10.04 -20.30
N GLN A 160 -11.27 9.45 -21.48
CA GLN A 160 -10.44 8.35 -21.95
C GLN A 160 -8.97 8.79 -22.12
N SER A 161 -8.74 9.94 -22.76
CA SER A 161 -7.40 10.50 -22.92
C SER A 161 -6.74 10.80 -21.57
N LEU A 162 -7.49 11.41 -20.64
CA LEU A 162 -7.03 11.70 -19.29
C LEU A 162 -6.69 10.43 -18.52
N ALA A 163 -7.56 9.41 -18.54
CA ALA A 163 -7.31 8.14 -17.86
C ALA A 163 -6.03 7.46 -18.39
N LEU A 164 -5.85 7.42 -19.72
CA LEU A 164 -4.65 6.86 -20.34
C LEU A 164 -3.37 7.63 -19.97
N ARG A 165 -3.40 8.96 -20.01
CA ARG A 165 -2.23 9.80 -19.64
C ARG A 165 -1.89 9.68 -18.17
N VAL A 166 -2.89 9.60 -17.30
CA VAL A 166 -2.70 9.42 -15.86
C VAL A 166 -2.13 8.04 -15.55
N GLU A 167 -2.65 6.98 -16.17
CA GLU A 167 -2.10 5.63 -16.02
C GLU A 167 -0.65 5.57 -16.51
N SER A 168 -0.40 6.06 -17.73
CA SER A 168 0.95 6.08 -18.31
C SER A 168 1.92 6.90 -17.47
N GLY A 169 1.47 8.04 -16.91
CA GLY A 169 2.31 8.83 -16.04
C GLY A 169 2.58 8.16 -14.70
N PHE A 170 1.63 7.37 -14.18
CA PHE A 170 1.77 6.72 -12.89
C PHE A 170 2.69 5.50 -13.00
N ASP A 171 2.53 4.73 -14.07
CA ASP A 171 3.48 3.69 -14.47
C ASP A 171 4.85 4.30 -14.77
N GLY A 172 4.89 5.46 -15.42
CA GLY A 172 6.11 6.23 -15.62
C GLY A 172 6.77 6.57 -14.28
N ALA A 173 6.01 7.03 -13.29
CA ALA A 173 6.53 7.36 -11.98
C ALA A 173 7.12 6.14 -11.28
N MET A 174 6.42 5.01 -11.29
CA MET A 174 6.92 3.76 -10.72
C MET A 174 8.20 3.25 -11.38
N ASN A 175 8.44 3.60 -12.63
CA ASN A 175 9.64 3.23 -13.38
C ASN A 175 10.67 4.38 -13.51
N SER A 176 10.48 5.48 -12.78
CA SER A 176 11.34 6.66 -12.84
C SER A 176 11.45 7.30 -14.24
N ASP A 177 10.42 7.18 -15.07
CA ASP A 177 10.30 7.83 -16.38
C ASP A 177 9.79 9.27 -16.22
N HIS A 178 10.70 10.23 -16.35
CA HIS A 178 10.41 11.64 -16.17
C HIS A 178 9.40 12.19 -17.19
N GLU A 179 9.47 11.78 -18.46
CA GLU A 179 8.62 12.35 -19.53
C GLU A 179 7.17 11.91 -19.36
N ALA A 180 6.96 10.60 -19.17
CA ALA A 180 5.63 10.06 -18.93
C ALA A 180 5.01 10.63 -17.64
N THR A 181 5.80 10.72 -16.56
CA THR A 181 5.33 11.28 -15.28
C THR A 181 4.93 12.75 -15.43
N ALA A 182 5.73 13.56 -16.14
CA ALA A 182 5.42 14.97 -16.38
C ALA A 182 4.11 15.13 -17.18
N ASP A 183 3.91 14.33 -18.22
CA ASP A 183 2.68 14.34 -19.03
C ASP A 183 1.44 14.02 -18.20
N GLY A 184 1.51 13.00 -17.33
CA GLY A 184 0.43 12.65 -16.41
C GLY A 184 0.10 13.77 -15.41
N ILE A 185 1.11 14.43 -14.85
CA ILE A 185 0.93 15.57 -13.93
C ILE A 185 0.26 16.74 -14.64
N GLU A 186 0.69 17.09 -15.86
CA GLU A 186 0.09 18.16 -16.65
C GLU A 186 -1.38 17.86 -16.98
N ALA A 187 -1.70 16.60 -17.33
CA ALA A 187 -3.06 16.17 -17.60
C ALA A 187 -3.98 16.41 -16.39
N VAL A 188 -3.52 16.05 -15.19
CA VAL A 188 -4.26 16.25 -13.94
C VAL A 188 -4.42 17.73 -13.59
N GLN A 189 -3.37 18.55 -13.72
CA GLN A 189 -3.41 19.99 -13.44
C GLN A 189 -4.41 20.74 -14.33
N THR A 190 -4.62 20.24 -15.55
CA THR A 190 -5.58 20.81 -16.50
C THR A 190 -7.01 20.69 -15.97
N VAL A 191 -7.37 19.54 -15.41
CA VAL A 191 -8.75 19.20 -15.01
C VAL A 191 -9.05 19.35 -13.53
N LEU A 192 -8.05 19.39 -12.64
CA LEU A 192 -8.25 19.51 -11.19
C LEU A 192 -7.97 20.93 -10.68
N ASP A 193 -8.71 21.35 -9.66
CA ASP A 193 -8.39 22.57 -8.92
C ASP A 193 -7.02 22.48 -8.23
N PRO A 194 -6.37 23.60 -7.88
CA PRO A 194 -4.99 23.58 -7.37
C PRO A 194 -4.78 22.74 -6.11
N ALA A 195 -5.79 22.63 -5.25
CA ALA A 195 -5.70 21.84 -4.02
C ALA A 195 -5.72 20.35 -4.34
N SER A 196 -6.68 19.91 -5.16
CA SER A 196 -6.82 18.51 -5.55
C SER A 196 -5.70 18.06 -6.48
N SER A 197 -5.19 18.95 -7.32
CA SER A 197 -4.02 18.69 -8.15
C SER A 197 -2.77 18.50 -7.30
N ALA A 198 -2.54 19.31 -6.27
CA ALA A 198 -1.37 19.14 -5.41
C ALA A 198 -1.40 17.78 -4.68
N GLU A 199 -2.56 17.40 -4.13
CA GLU A 199 -2.76 16.10 -3.51
C GLU A 199 -2.52 14.93 -4.49
N PHE A 200 -3.02 15.04 -5.73
CA PHE A 200 -2.78 14.02 -6.74
C PHE A 200 -1.30 13.96 -7.17
N THR A 201 -0.64 15.11 -7.29
CA THR A 201 0.79 15.19 -7.60
C THR A 201 1.64 14.53 -6.51
N HIS A 202 1.24 14.62 -5.23
CA HIS A 202 1.91 13.88 -4.15
C HIS A 202 1.83 12.35 -4.31
N LEU A 203 0.77 11.83 -4.96
CA LEU A 203 0.67 10.39 -5.25
C LEU A 203 1.64 9.97 -6.36
N PHE A 204 1.83 10.82 -7.39
CA PHE A 204 2.88 10.60 -8.39
C PHE A 204 4.27 10.67 -7.76
N GLU A 205 4.52 11.60 -6.84
CA GLU A 205 5.80 11.68 -6.13
C GLU A 205 6.04 10.46 -5.25
N ALA A 206 5.02 9.98 -4.55
CA ALA A 206 5.12 8.74 -3.76
C ALA A 206 5.46 7.54 -4.67
N ALA A 207 4.81 7.43 -5.82
CA ALA A 207 5.13 6.42 -6.83
C ALA A 207 6.57 6.56 -7.35
N TRP A 208 7.00 7.79 -7.65
CA TRP A 208 8.35 8.12 -8.11
C TRP A 208 9.45 7.68 -7.13
N VAL A 209 9.31 8.06 -5.87
CA VAL A 209 10.27 7.69 -4.82
C VAL A 209 10.24 6.17 -4.57
N SER A 210 9.08 5.55 -4.70
CA SER A 210 8.92 4.09 -4.56
C SER A 210 9.51 3.30 -5.74
N GLY A 211 9.59 3.92 -6.91
CA GLY A 211 10.38 3.47 -8.06
C GLY A 211 11.88 3.54 -7.84
N GLY A 212 12.34 4.20 -6.78
CA GLY A 212 13.75 4.31 -6.40
C GLY A 212 14.46 5.56 -6.91
N ALA A 213 13.75 6.46 -7.60
CA ALA A 213 14.30 7.75 -7.99
C ALA A 213 14.30 8.76 -6.84
N SER A 214 15.17 9.78 -6.92
CA SER A 214 15.22 10.84 -5.93
C SER A 214 14.06 11.81 -6.10
N ALA A 215 13.51 12.29 -4.98
CA ALA A 215 12.45 13.30 -4.97
C ALA A 215 12.87 14.63 -5.63
N ILE A 216 14.19 14.92 -5.69
CA ILE A 216 14.71 16.15 -6.31
C ILE A 216 14.55 16.14 -7.84
N GLU A 217 14.52 14.94 -8.45
CA GLU A 217 14.37 14.76 -9.89
C GLU A 217 12.91 14.64 -10.33
N PHE A 218 11.97 14.76 -9.38
CA PHE A 218 10.56 14.62 -9.65
C PHE A 218 10.03 15.77 -10.55
N PRO A 219 9.37 15.47 -11.69
CA PRO A 219 8.94 16.48 -12.65
C PRO A 219 7.85 17.44 -12.14
N GLY A 220 7.10 17.07 -11.09
CA GLY A 220 6.06 17.91 -10.49
C GLY A 220 6.58 19.08 -9.66
N GLY A 221 7.91 19.19 -9.48
CA GLY A 221 8.56 20.15 -8.61
C GLY A 221 8.76 19.63 -7.18
N LEU A 222 9.52 20.36 -6.37
CA LEU A 222 9.84 19.94 -4.99
C LEU A 222 8.62 20.03 -4.07
N THR A 223 8.07 18.87 -3.73
CA THR A 223 6.90 18.74 -2.87
C THR A 223 7.27 18.16 -1.51
N SER A 224 8.20 18.79 -0.78
CA SER A 224 8.49 18.54 0.67
C SER A 224 8.87 17.11 1.10
N ILE A 225 8.86 16.12 0.23
CA ILE A 225 9.16 14.73 0.53
C ILE A 225 10.65 14.52 0.22
N GLY A 226 11.39 14.04 1.22
CA GLY A 226 12.76 13.57 0.98
C GLY A 226 12.76 12.25 0.22
N ASP A 227 13.89 11.55 0.16
CA ASP A 227 13.95 10.22 -0.50
C ASP A 227 13.18 9.10 0.27
N ASN A 228 12.43 9.43 1.33
CA ASN A 228 11.62 8.50 2.10
C ASN A 228 10.20 9.04 2.30
N LEU A 229 9.23 8.13 2.35
CA LEU A 229 7.82 8.44 2.55
C LEU A 229 7.59 8.97 3.98
N THR A 230 6.91 10.11 4.13
CA THR A 230 6.54 10.63 5.46
C THR A 230 5.29 9.94 6.00
N ALA A 231 5.07 10.00 7.32
CA ALA A 231 3.89 9.40 7.94
C ALA A 231 2.56 10.03 7.49
N GLU A 232 2.56 11.34 7.26
CA GLU A 232 1.38 12.07 6.76
C GLU A 232 1.01 11.60 5.35
N LEU A 233 1.99 11.46 4.46
CA LEU A 233 1.76 11.00 3.10
C LEU A 233 1.29 9.54 3.06
N LEU A 234 1.90 8.65 3.85
CA LEU A 234 1.44 7.27 3.96
C LEU A 234 0.00 7.21 4.45
N HIS A 235 -0.37 8.04 5.44
CA HIS A 235 -1.74 8.14 5.92
C HIS A 235 -2.70 8.57 4.82
N GLN A 236 -2.37 9.64 4.08
CA GLN A 236 -3.18 10.11 2.95
C GLN A 236 -3.34 9.05 1.86
N MET A 237 -2.27 8.33 1.54
CA MET A 237 -2.33 7.24 0.55
C MET A 237 -3.22 6.10 1.03
N LEU A 238 -3.16 5.73 2.31
CA LEU A 238 -4.06 4.72 2.88
C LEU A 238 -5.52 5.17 2.86
N ASP A 239 -5.81 6.47 2.89
CA ASP A 239 -7.18 6.96 2.77
C ASP A 239 -7.66 6.98 1.31
N ILE A 240 -6.78 7.24 0.35
CA ILE A 240 -7.15 7.56 -1.04
C ILE A 240 -6.97 6.39 -1.99
N VAL A 241 -5.91 5.61 -1.81
CA VAL A 241 -5.52 4.55 -2.75
C VAL A 241 -6.25 3.25 -2.39
N PRO A 242 -6.90 2.59 -3.37
CA PRO A 242 -7.59 1.33 -3.13
C PRO A 242 -6.68 0.23 -2.60
N GLU A 243 -7.26 -0.64 -1.77
CA GLU A 243 -6.59 -1.82 -1.23
C GLU A 243 -6.20 -2.85 -2.30
N SER A 244 -6.95 -2.91 -3.39
CA SER A 244 -6.78 -3.89 -4.47
C SER A 244 -5.49 -3.74 -5.27
N LEU A 245 -4.76 -2.63 -5.11
CA LEU A 245 -3.51 -2.35 -5.83
C LEU A 245 -2.31 -2.96 -5.11
N SER A 246 -2.23 -4.29 -5.06
CA SER A 246 -1.14 -5.01 -4.36
C SER A 246 0.24 -4.58 -4.82
N ASP A 247 0.47 -4.50 -6.13
CA ASP A 247 1.77 -4.18 -6.72
C ASP A 247 2.25 -2.78 -6.30
N PHE A 248 1.31 -1.83 -6.26
CA PHE A 248 1.56 -0.48 -5.76
C PHE A 248 2.02 -0.54 -4.31
N TRP A 249 1.26 -1.19 -3.43
CA TRP A 249 1.58 -1.27 -2.01
C TRP A 249 2.89 -1.99 -1.76
N GLU A 250 3.18 -3.05 -2.51
CA GLU A 250 4.48 -3.73 -2.49
C GLU A 250 5.60 -2.77 -2.88
N GLN A 251 5.44 -1.99 -3.94
CA GLN A 251 6.44 -1.02 -4.38
C GLN A 251 6.63 0.13 -3.38
N ILE A 252 5.56 0.60 -2.73
CA ILE A 252 5.64 1.57 -1.62
C ILE A 252 6.56 1.06 -0.50
N GLY A 253 6.65 -0.27 -0.32
CA GLY A 253 7.59 -0.91 0.58
C GLY A 253 9.05 -0.46 0.40
N ASN A 254 9.44 -0.01 -0.79
CA ASN A 254 10.78 0.49 -1.07
C ASN A 254 11.08 1.87 -0.47
N ALA A 255 10.06 2.70 -0.26
CA ALA A 255 10.20 4.08 0.20
C ALA A 255 9.90 4.28 1.69
N VAL A 256 9.37 3.26 2.37
CA VAL A 256 8.97 3.36 3.78
C VAL A 256 10.13 3.13 4.74
N THR A 257 10.08 3.86 5.86
CA THR A 257 10.96 3.69 7.02
C THR A 257 10.11 3.47 8.27
N LEU A 258 10.74 3.15 9.40
CA LEU A 258 10.00 3.06 10.67
C LEU A 258 9.33 4.40 11.07
N GLU A 259 9.90 5.53 10.65
CA GLU A 259 9.33 6.87 10.93
C GLU A 259 8.08 7.14 10.09
N SER A 260 7.94 6.48 8.94
CA SER A 260 6.76 6.55 8.08
C SER A 260 5.50 6.01 8.78
N PHE A 261 5.64 5.28 9.89
CA PHE A 261 4.49 4.72 10.61
C PHE A 261 4.08 5.53 11.84
N ALA A 262 4.84 6.54 12.27
CA ALA A 262 4.77 7.15 13.62
C ALA A 262 3.41 7.75 14.05
N GLN A 263 2.46 7.97 13.12
CA GLN A 263 1.13 8.54 13.40
C GLN A 263 -0.03 7.60 13.06
N LEU A 264 0.28 6.36 12.67
CA LEU A 264 -0.72 5.41 12.20
C LEU A 264 -1.16 4.47 13.34
N ASN A 265 -2.40 4.04 13.27
CA ASN A 265 -2.94 3.00 14.15
C ASN A 265 -3.81 2.04 13.33
N LEU A 266 -3.16 1.03 12.78
CA LEU A 266 -3.72 0.03 11.87
C LEU A 266 -3.59 -1.36 12.53
N VAL A 267 -4.59 -1.69 13.34
CA VAL A 267 -4.66 -2.96 14.07
C VAL A 267 -5.64 -3.90 13.34
N GLY A 268 -5.43 -5.21 13.46
CA GLY A 268 -6.28 -6.24 12.84
C GLY A 268 -5.78 -6.69 11.47
N GLN A 269 -6.68 -7.23 10.65
CA GLN A 269 -6.37 -7.61 9.28
C GLN A 269 -6.25 -6.35 8.41
N GLN A 270 -5.03 -6.08 7.94
CA GLN A 270 -4.70 -4.90 7.16
C GLN A 270 -3.93 -5.35 5.91
N PRO A 271 -4.62 -5.71 4.80
CA PRO A 271 -3.98 -6.28 3.62
C PRO A 271 -2.94 -5.35 2.98
N ARG A 272 -3.18 -4.03 3.01
CA ARG A 272 -2.24 -3.02 2.51
C ARG A 272 -0.91 -3.05 3.24
N ILE A 273 -0.95 -3.20 4.56
CA ILE A 273 0.28 -3.31 5.37
C ILE A 273 0.99 -4.64 5.09
N GLN A 274 0.26 -5.73 4.85
CA GLN A 274 0.91 -6.99 4.46
C GLN A 274 1.66 -6.82 3.14
N SER A 275 1.05 -6.18 2.14
CA SER A 275 1.68 -5.89 0.85
C SER A 275 2.92 -4.99 0.99
N ILE A 276 2.83 -3.89 1.74
CA ILE A 276 4.00 -3.00 1.98
C ILE A 276 5.17 -3.77 2.60
N MET A 277 4.89 -4.68 3.52
CA MET A 277 5.92 -5.41 4.27
C MET A 277 6.70 -6.39 3.42
N LYS A 278 6.16 -6.91 2.32
CA LYS A 278 6.87 -7.81 1.40
C LYS A 278 8.21 -7.24 0.90
N ASN A 279 8.26 -5.94 0.58
CA ASN A 279 9.50 -5.29 0.13
C ASN A 279 10.19 -4.47 1.22
N ALA A 280 9.42 -3.95 2.18
CA ALA A 280 9.99 -3.11 3.22
C ALA A 280 10.83 -3.91 4.25
N ILE A 281 10.41 -5.13 4.61
CA ILE A 281 10.98 -5.84 5.77
C ILE A 281 12.49 -6.08 5.67
N GLY A 282 13.01 -6.34 4.47
CA GLY A 282 14.45 -6.54 4.23
C GLY A 282 15.28 -5.27 4.37
N ARG A 283 14.66 -4.09 4.21
CA ARG A 283 15.31 -2.77 4.21
C ARG A 283 15.19 -2.05 5.54
N LEU A 284 14.11 -2.33 6.28
CA LEU A 284 13.88 -1.70 7.57
C LEU A 284 14.98 -2.07 8.56
N VAL A 285 15.42 -1.07 9.33
CA VAL A 285 16.45 -1.24 10.34
C VAL A 285 16.02 -0.68 11.69
N SER A 286 16.31 -1.42 12.76
CA SER A 286 16.02 -1.05 14.14
C SER A 286 17.19 -1.39 15.05
N ASN A 287 17.22 -0.82 16.26
CA ASN A 287 18.16 -1.22 17.31
C ASN A 287 17.52 -2.11 18.39
N ARG A 288 16.20 -2.30 18.36
CA ARG A 288 15.46 -3.08 19.37
C ARG A 288 14.18 -3.70 18.84
N CYS A 289 13.80 -4.82 19.43
CA CYS A 289 12.54 -5.50 19.24
C CYS A 289 12.09 -6.08 20.59
N ALA A 290 10.85 -5.83 20.99
CA ALA A 290 10.24 -6.51 22.13
C ALA A 290 9.39 -7.67 21.62
N VAL A 291 9.45 -8.84 22.24
CA VAL A 291 8.60 -10.00 21.92
C VAL A 291 7.92 -10.46 23.20
N LEU A 292 6.59 -10.46 23.19
CA LEU A 292 5.78 -10.83 24.36
C LEU A 292 4.71 -11.83 23.95
N ARG A 293 4.34 -12.71 24.88
CA ARG A 293 3.21 -13.62 24.73
C ARG A 293 1.92 -12.83 24.78
N THR A 294 1.01 -13.11 23.86
CA THR A 294 -0.31 -12.49 23.74
C THR A 294 -1.38 -13.57 23.90
N GLN A 295 -2.22 -13.44 24.93
CA GLN A 295 -3.40 -14.31 25.06
C GLN A 295 -4.63 -13.59 24.53
N ARG A 296 -5.26 -14.16 23.51
CA ARG A 296 -6.51 -13.67 22.96
C ARG A 296 -7.50 -14.81 22.80
N SER A 297 -8.66 -14.67 23.42
CA SER A 297 -9.74 -15.66 23.39
C SER A 297 -10.60 -15.60 22.12
N ASP A 298 -10.34 -14.66 21.21
CA ASP A 298 -11.21 -14.36 20.06
C ASP A 298 -10.79 -15.05 18.74
N GLN A 299 -9.71 -15.84 18.71
CA GLN A 299 -9.26 -16.51 17.47
C GLN A 299 -8.81 -17.95 17.71
N GLU A 300 -9.34 -18.88 16.90
CA GLU A 300 -8.91 -20.29 16.87
C GLU A 300 -7.58 -20.49 16.10
N VAL A 301 -7.23 -19.56 15.21
CA VAL A 301 -5.98 -19.57 14.40
C VAL A 301 -5.32 -18.19 14.51
N ASP A 302 -4.01 -18.15 14.77
CA ASP A 302 -3.24 -16.90 14.96
C ASP A 302 -2.13 -16.78 13.89
N PRO A 303 -2.49 -16.44 12.63
CA PRO A 303 -1.52 -16.30 11.55
C PRO A 303 -0.62 -15.08 11.76
N PHE A 304 0.55 -15.10 11.12
CA PHE A 304 1.45 -13.96 11.13
C PHE A 304 0.86 -12.77 10.35
N MET A 305 0.70 -11.63 11.01
CA MET A 305 0.12 -10.42 10.48
C MET A 305 0.89 -9.19 10.95
N TRP A 306 1.26 -8.35 9.99
CA TRP A 306 1.85 -7.04 10.26
C TRP A 306 0.78 -6.03 10.67
N GLN A 307 1.07 -5.23 11.70
CA GLN A 307 0.17 -4.23 12.27
C GLN A 307 0.96 -3.00 12.70
N ILE A 308 0.25 -1.88 12.83
CA ILE A 308 0.83 -0.64 13.38
C ILE A 308 -0.01 -0.23 14.58
N GLU A 309 0.60 -0.22 15.75
CA GLU A 309 -0.08 0.13 17.00
C GLU A 309 0.54 1.42 17.56
N ASN A 310 -0.25 2.49 17.66
CA ASN A 310 0.21 3.79 18.15
C ASN A 310 1.53 4.26 17.49
N GLY A 311 1.63 4.05 16.18
CA GLY A 311 2.79 4.40 15.36
C GLY A 311 3.98 3.45 15.43
N ILE A 312 3.84 2.31 16.11
CA ILE A 312 4.87 1.29 16.25
C ILE A 312 4.55 0.10 15.36
N LEU A 313 5.48 -0.25 14.47
CA LEU A 313 5.37 -1.46 13.64
C LEU A 313 5.45 -2.70 14.54
N SER A 314 4.50 -3.61 14.36
CA SER A 314 4.47 -4.88 15.07
C SER A 314 4.12 -6.05 14.15
N LEU A 315 4.64 -7.23 14.48
CA LEU A 315 4.30 -8.50 13.87
C LEU A 315 3.62 -9.36 14.92
N ARG A 316 2.40 -9.82 14.64
CA ARG A 316 1.63 -10.69 15.52
C ARG A 316 1.47 -12.06 14.89
N GLY A 317 1.54 -13.13 15.66
CA GLY A 317 1.21 -14.50 15.23
C GLY A 317 1.67 -15.52 16.28
N GLY A 318 1.26 -16.79 16.14
CA GLY A 318 1.77 -17.89 16.97
C GLY A 318 1.62 -17.71 18.49
N GLY A 319 0.69 -16.88 18.97
CA GLY A 319 0.50 -16.57 20.39
C GLY A 319 1.46 -15.50 20.95
N TYR A 320 2.18 -14.79 20.07
CA TYR A 320 3.12 -13.73 20.45
C TYR A 320 2.93 -12.49 19.58
N GLN A 321 3.52 -11.39 20.02
CA GLN A 321 3.63 -10.18 19.24
C GLN A 321 5.01 -9.56 19.44
N ALA A 322 5.59 -9.12 18.32
CA ALA A 322 6.87 -8.45 18.26
C ALA A 322 6.66 -6.97 17.92
N TRP A 323 7.19 -6.04 18.74
CA TRP A 323 7.17 -4.60 18.47
C TRP A 323 8.57 -4.11 18.10
N VAL A 324 8.68 -3.39 16.99
CA VAL A 324 9.95 -2.93 16.43
C VAL A 324 10.25 -1.51 16.89
N GLY A 325 11.47 -1.25 17.37
CA GLY A 325 11.96 0.10 17.67
C GLY A 325 11.47 0.71 18.99
N ALA A 326 10.47 0.09 19.63
CA ALA A 326 9.94 0.50 20.92
C ALA A 326 10.35 -0.44 22.06
N SER A 327 10.19 0.04 23.29
CA SER A 327 10.11 -0.85 24.45
C SER A 327 8.73 -1.50 24.46
N ALA A 328 8.62 -2.71 25.01
CA ALA A 328 7.35 -3.39 25.26
C ALA A 328 6.26 -2.42 25.75
N PRO A 329 5.04 -2.46 25.21
CA PRO A 329 3.95 -1.67 25.74
C PRO A 329 3.78 -2.00 27.23
N SER A 330 3.75 -0.97 28.07
CA SER A 330 3.39 -1.17 29.48
C SER A 330 1.94 -1.64 29.52
N SER A 331 1.66 -2.73 30.23
CA SER A 331 0.34 -3.39 30.34
C SER A 331 -0.80 -2.50 30.91
N ALA A 332 -0.58 -1.20 31.03
CA ALA A 332 -1.42 -0.24 31.74
C ALA A 332 -2.40 0.57 30.85
N SER A 333 -2.48 0.31 29.55
CA SER A 333 -3.43 1.06 28.69
C SER A 333 -4.27 0.17 27.76
N SER A 334 -5.48 -0.10 28.22
CA SER A 334 -6.73 -0.08 27.43
C SER A 334 -7.05 -1.20 26.42
N SER A 335 -6.56 -2.43 26.58
CA SER A 335 -7.12 -3.59 25.87
C SER A 335 -7.21 -4.82 26.78
N ASP A 336 -8.17 -5.72 26.53
CA ASP A 336 -8.33 -7.03 27.20
C ASP A 336 -7.15 -8.01 26.94
N GLN A 337 -5.98 -7.50 26.53
CA GLN A 337 -4.81 -8.29 26.17
C GLN A 337 -3.78 -8.26 27.30
N GLU A 338 -3.54 -9.42 27.90
CA GLU A 338 -2.48 -9.59 28.89
C GLU A 338 -1.18 -9.95 28.17
N PHE A 339 -0.19 -9.06 28.26
CA PHE A 339 1.16 -9.28 27.74
C PHE A 339 2.04 -9.89 28.83
N THR A 340 2.64 -11.04 28.55
CA THR A 340 3.53 -11.72 29.49
C THR A 340 4.87 -12.06 28.86
N VAL A 341 5.92 -12.07 29.67
CA VAL A 341 7.27 -12.48 29.27
C VAL A 341 7.45 -13.93 29.68
N ASP A 342 7.99 -14.74 28.77
CA ASP A 342 8.28 -16.15 29.05
C ASP A 342 9.46 -16.31 30.00
N PRO A 343 9.49 -17.37 30.82
CA PRO A 343 10.59 -17.61 31.73
C PRO A 343 11.88 -17.91 30.98
N ALA A 344 13.02 -17.51 31.56
CA ALA A 344 14.34 -17.80 31.05
C ALA A 344 14.53 -19.30 30.71
N PRO A 345 14.97 -19.64 29.48
CA PRO A 345 15.14 -21.01 29.05
C PRO A 345 16.34 -21.68 29.73
N SER A 346 16.38 -23.00 29.65
CA SER A 346 17.55 -23.79 30.03
C SER A 346 18.66 -23.65 28.98
N LEU A 347 19.90 -23.99 29.35
CA LEU A 347 21.02 -24.01 28.41
C LEU A 347 20.79 -25.03 27.29
N SER A 348 20.19 -26.18 27.62
CA SER A 348 19.81 -27.22 26.66
C SER A 348 18.84 -26.70 25.59
N ARG A 349 17.79 -25.97 25.99
CA ARG A 349 16.82 -25.42 25.06
C ARG A 349 17.45 -24.40 24.13
N ILE A 350 18.36 -23.56 24.62
CA ILE A 350 19.03 -22.55 23.79
C ILE A 350 19.93 -23.17 22.74
N SER A 351 20.66 -24.24 23.07
CA SER A 351 21.48 -24.96 22.09
C SER A 351 20.61 -25.56 20.98
N THR A 352 19.52 -26.24 21.33
CA THR A 352 18.55 -26.79 20.36
C THR A 352 17.92 -25.71 19.48
N VAL A 353 17.44 -24.62 20.07
CA VAL A 353 16.84 -23.49 19.33
C VAL A 353 17.85 -22.85 18.38
N ALA A 354 19.10 -22.68 18.81
CA ALA A 354 20.14 -22.10 17.99
C ALA A 354 20.45 -22.97 16.76
N GLU A 355 20.47 -24.29 16.92
CA GLU A 355 20.66 -25.22 15.82
C GLU A 355 19.46 -25.23 14.86
N GLU A 356 18.24 -25.41 15.39
CA GLU A 356 16.99 -25.46 14.60
C GLU A 356 16.77 -24.17 13.80
N ALA A 357 16.91 -23.00 14.44
CA ALA A 357 16.71 -21.70 13.81
C ALA A 357 17.99 -21.13 13.15
N ARG A 358 19.07 -21.91 13.09
CA ARG A 358 20.38 -21.54 12.51
C ARG A 358 20.92 -20.20 13.01
N LEU A 359 20.81 -19.96 14.32
CA LEU A 359 21.26 -18.74 14.97
C LEU A 359 22.74 -18.85 15.33
N THR A 360 23.51 -17.80 15.07
CA THR A 360 24.91 -17.72 15.55
C THR A 360 24.96 -17.00 16.88
N ILE A 361 25.33 -17.69 17.95
CA ILE A 361 25.39 -17.14 19.32
C ILE A 361 26.83 -16.85 19.70
N SER A 362 27.18 -15.59 19.98
CA SER A 362 28.55 -15.20 20.36
C SER A 362 28.83 -15.29 21.86
N ASP A 363 27.80 -15.10 22.69
CA ASP A 363 27.92 -15.12 24.14
C ASP A 363 26.66 -15.75 24.79
N ILE A 364 26.85 -16.57 25.82
CA ILE A 364 25.78 -17.13 26.66
C ILE A 364 26.14 -16.90 28.13
N GLY A 365 25.27 -16.22 28.87
CA GLY A 365 25.34 -16.07 30.32
C GLY A 365 24.29 -16.93 31.01
N VAL A 366 24.73 -17.82 31.91
CA VAL A 366 23.85 -18.69 32.71
C VAL A 366 24.00 -18.40 34.20
N SER A 367 22.96 -18.66 34.99
CA SER A 367 23.05 -18.74 36.44
C SER A 367 22.37 -19.97 37.01
N ASP A 368 22.84 -20.43 38.17
CA ASP A 368 22.15 -21.42 38.99
C ASP A 368 21.14 -20.78 39.96
N ALA A 369 20.51 -21.61 40.81
CA ALA A 369 19.57 -21.16 41.83
C ALA A 369 20.23 -20.35 42.97
N ASP A 370 21.54 -20.51 43.16
CA ASP A 370 22.33 -19.80 44.18
C ASP A 370 22.87 -18.45 43.67
N GLY A 371 22.60 -18.11 42.40
CA GLY A 371 22.99 -16.85 41.77
C GLY A 371 24.43 -16.82 41.24
N ILE A 372 25.10 -17.97 41.15
CA ILE A 372 26.43 -18.08 40.55
C ILE A 372 26.28 -17.94 39.04
N THR A 373 26.99 -16.97 38.46
CA THR A 373 26.93 -16.70 37.02
C THR A 373 28.16 -17.25 36.30
N VAL A 374 27.92 -17.91 35.17
CA VAL A 374 28.95 -18.39 34.24
C VAL A 374 28.67 -17.81 32.86
N ARG A 375 29.72 -17.29 32.20
CA ARG A 375 29.62 -16.72 30.86
C ARG A 375 30.50 -17.50 29.89
N PHE A 376 29.90 -18.00 28.82
CA PHE A 376 30.56 -18.56 27.66
C PHE A 376 30.65 -17.48 26.60
N ALA A 377 31.84 -17.27 26.03
CA ALA A 377 32.04 -16.26 25.00
C ALA A 377 33.04 -16.77 23.96
N SER A 378 32.74 -16.54 22.69
CA SER A 378 33.65 -16.84 21.59
C SER A 378 34.51 -15.61 21.25
N PRO A 379 35.83 -15.76 21.09
CA PRO A 379 36.66 -14.70 20.52
C PRO A 379 36.30 -14.50 19.05
N GLY A 380 35.56 -13.43 18.75
CA GLY A 380 35.20 -13.02 17.38
C GLY A 380 33.73 -13.25 17.02
N LEU A 381 33.50 -13.95 15.89
CA LEU A 381 32.19 -14.26 15.31
C LEU A 381 31.84 -15.77 15.36
N GLY A 382 32.56 -16.55 16.17
CA GLY A 382 32.29 -17.99 16.27
C GLY A 382 31.03 -18.27 17.08
N ASP A 383 30.37 -19.38 16.75
CA ASP A 383 29.19 -19.86 17.47
C ASP A 383 29.57 -20.60 18.76
N VAL A 384 29.02 -20.16 19.88
CA VAL A 384 29.22 -20.73 21.21
C VAL A 384 28.22 -21.85 21.47
N ALA A 385 27.01 -21.76 20.91
CA ALA A 385 25.90 -22.66 21.22
C ALA A 385 26.16 -24.11 20.77
N THR A 386 26.97 -24.27 19.72
CA THR A 386 27.36 -25.54 19.10
C THR A 386 28.78 -25.98 19.47
N SER A 387 29.43 -25.30 20.43
CA SER A 387 30.78 -25.66 20.86
C SER A 387 30.80 -26.91 21.75
N ASP A 388 31.80 -27.79 21.57
CA ASP A 388 32.00 -29.00 22.39
C ASP A 388 32.04 -28.70 23.90
N LEU A 389 32.46 -27.50 24.28
CA LEU A 389 32.50 -27.08 25.68
C LEU A 389 31.10 -26.83 26.23
N VAL A 390 30.23 -26.16 25.48
CA VAL A 390 28.84 -25.93 25.86
C VAL A 390 28.05 -27.23 25.82
N GLU A 391 28.31 -28.12 24.86
CA GLU A 391 27.69 -29.44 24.80
C GLU A 391 27.97 -30.26 26.07
N ARG A 392 29.23 -30.39 26.48
CA ARG A 392 29.61 -31.09 27.73
C ARG A 392 28.99 -30.49 28.99
N VAL A 393 28.91 -29.15 29.06
CA VAL A 393 28.26 -28.46 30.19
C VAL A 393 26.76 -28.70 30.15
N THR A 394 26.16 -28.71 28.98
CA THR A 394 24.72 -28.97 28.78
C THR A 394 24.35 -30.39 29.22
N GLU A 395 25.17 -31.39 28.90
CA GLU A 395 24.98 -32.78 29.36
C GLU A 395 25.04 -32.90 30.90
N THR A 396 25.87 -32.09 31.55
CA THR A 396 26.12 -32.20 33.00
C THR A 396 25.13 -31.38 33.83
N VAL A 397 24.80 -30.16 33.39
CA VAL A 397 24.09 -29.14 34.20
C VAL A 397 22.99 -28.42 33.42
N GLY A 398 22.70 -28.81 32.18
CA GLY A 398 21.89 -28.02 31.24
C GLY A 398 20.49 -27.62 31.73
N ASN A 399 19.82 -28.47 32.51
CA ASN A 399 18.49 -28.19 33.07
C ASN A 399 18.52 -27.55 34.47
N LEU A 400 19.69 -27.51 35.11
CA LEU A 400 19.88 -26.93 36.46
C LEU A 400 20.24 -25.44 36.41
N VAL A 401 20.73 -24.97 35.27
CA VAL A 401 21.07 -23.56 35.04
C VAL A 401 20.05 -22.89 34.12
N ARG A 402 19.80 -21.60 34.37
CA ARG A 402 18.92 -20.75 33.57
C ARG A 402 19.75 -19.74 32.79
N VAL A 403 19.34 -19.48 31.56
CA VAL A 403 20.02 -18.53 30.67
C VAL A 403 19.49 -17.13 30.96
N ASN A 404 20.34 -16.23 31.40
CA ASN A 404 19.96 -14.86 31.76
C ASN A 404 20.27 -13.85 30.66
N GLU A 405 21.32 -14.11 29.87
CA GLU A 405 21.77 -13.22 28.79
C GLU A 405 22.23 -14.08 27.62
N VAL A 406 21.76 -13.76 26.41
CA VAL A 406 22.28 -14.32 25.15
C VAL A 406 22.68 -13.17 24.26
N VAL A 407 23.80 -13.30 23.56
CA VAL A 407 24.20 -12.38 22.50
C VAL A 407 24.23 -13.16 21.19
N ALA A 408 23.29 -12.87 20.31
CA ALA A 408 23.22 -13.41 18.96
C ALA A 408 23.84 -12.45 17.93
N LEU A 409 24.22 -12.96 16.77
CA LEU A 409 24.74 -12.17 15.66
C LEU A 409 23.68 -11.99 14.57
N VAL A 410 23.34 -10.74 14.27
CA VAL A 410 22.45 -10.36 13.16
C VAL A 410 23.27 -9.56 12.15
N ASN A 411 23.50 -10.12 10.97
CA ASN A 411 24.37 -9.52 9.93
C ASN A 411 25.74 -9.08 10.49
N GLY A 412 26.34 -9.93 11.35
CA GLY A 412 27.63 -9.69 12.00
C GLY A 412 27.59 -8.70 13.19
N LYS A 413 26.43 -8.12 13.52
CA LYS A 413 26.26 -7.21 14.66
C LYS A 413 25.69 -7.95 15.86
N ARG A 414 26.18 -7.61 17.05
CA ARG A 414 25.78 -8.25 18.32
C ARG A 414 24.44 -7.71 18.82
N VAL A 415 23.48 -8.61 19.00
CA VAL A 415 22.15 -8.37 19.57
C VAL A 415 22.04 -9.14 20.88
N SER A 416 21.88 -8.41 21.98
CA SER A 416 21.68 -8.96 23.32
C SER A 416 20.20 -9.18 23.59
N VAL A 417 19.86 -10.31 24.19
CA VAL A 417 18.50 -10.69 24.59
C VAL A 417 18.37 -10.59 26.10
N ASP A 418 17.39 -9.79 26.54
CA ASP A 418 17.00 -9.61 27.94
C ASP A 418 15.68 -10.36 28.20
N TYR A 419 15.81 -11.53 28.85
CA TYR A 419 14.68 -12.40 29.18
C TYR A 419 13.75 -11.85 30.26
N ILE A 420 14.19 -10.85 31.05
CA ILE A 420 13.33 -10.24 32.07
C ILE A 420 12.34 -9.30 31.40
N LYS A 421 12.79 -8.61 30.35
CA LYS A 421 11.98 -7.61 29.63
C LYS A 421 11.33 -8.15 28.37
N GLY A 422 11.75 -9.32 27.88
CA GLY A 422 11.34 -9.83 26.58
C GLY A 422 11.85 -8.94 25.44
N VAL A 423 13.10 -8.47 25.51
CA VAL A 423 13.65 -7.51 24.53
C VAL A 423 14.95 -8.03 23.93
N ALA A 424 15.02 -8.02 22.60
CA ALA A 424 16.25 -8.15 21.84
C ALA A 424 16.73 -6.75 21.42
N SER A 425 17.98 -6.39 21.72
CA SER A 425 18.54 -5.07 21.42
C SER A 425 20.00 -5.13 21.00
N SER A 426 20.38 -4.28 20.05
CA SER A 426 21.77 -4.18 19.62
C SER A 426 22.62 -3.49 20.68
N ARG A 427 23.87 -3.95 20.83
CA ARG A 427 24.85 -3.23 21.64
C ARG A 427 25.22 -1.93 20.91
N THR A 428 25.39 -0.83 21.66
CA THR A 428 25.87 0.49 21.18
C THR A 428 25.02 1.22 20.11
N ASN A 429 23.70 1.25 20.24
CA ASN A 429 22.78 1.98 19.33
C ASN A 429 22.89 1.61 17.84
N SER A 430 23.58 0.51 17.51
CA SER A 430 23.79 0.11 16.12
C SER A 430 22.47 -0.37 15.51
N LYS A 431 22.13 0.06 14.29
CA LYS A 431 20.93 -0.43 13.62
C LYS A 431 21.21 -1.77 12.93
N VAL A 432 20.31 -2.75 13.07
CA VAL A 432 20.31 -4.08 12.43
C VAL A 432 19.03 -4.25 11.61
N SER A 433 18.98 -5.21 10.69
CA SER A 433 17.77 -5.49 9.91
C SER A 433 16.61 -5.90 10.83
N VAL A 434 15.41 -5.42 10.54
CA VAL A 434 14.20 -5.75 11.32
C VAL A 434 13.88 -7.23 11.19
N SER A 435 13.97 -7.81 9.97
CA SER A 435 13.80 -9.26 9.75
C SER A 435 14.70 -10.09 10.67
N GLY A 436 16.00 -9.80 10.67
CA GLY A 436 16.97 -10.54 11.48
C GLY A 436 16.77 -10.33 12.97
N LEU A 437 16.35 -9.13 13.39
CA LEU A 437 16.08 -8.80 14.78
C LEU A 437 14.82 -9.53 15.30
N ILE A 438 13.76 -9.60 14.50
CA ILE A 438 12.55 -10.36 14.84
C ILE A 438 12.87 -11.85 14.82
N TRP A 439 13.53 -12.38 13.79
CA TRP A 439 13.89 -13.80 13.71
C TRP A 439 14.67 -14.28 14.95
N ASN A 440 15.70 -13.51 15.35
CA ASN A 440 16.50 -13.84 16.53
C ASN A 440 15.72 -13.62 17.82
N GLY A 441 15.03 -12.48 17.95
CA GLY A 441 14.25 -12.16 19.15
C GLY A 441 13.14 -13.18 19.39
N TRP A 442 12.40 -13.53 18.36
CA TRP A 442 11.28 -14.46 18.43
C TRP A 442 11.74 -15.86 18.80
N ASN A 443 12.69 -16.45 18.07
CA ASN A 443 13.16 -17.80 18.38
C ASN A 443 13.82 -17.90 19.77
N LEU A 444 14.46 -16.81 20.26
CA LEU A 444 15.10 -16.83 21.57
C LEU A 444 14.16 -16.49 22.73
N LEU A 445 13.10 -15.70 22.53
CA LEU A 445 12.19 -15.23 23.58
C LEU A 445 10.83 -15.94 23.62
N ALA A 446 10.42 -16.59 22.52
CA ALA A 446 9.14 -17.27 22.41
C ALA A 446 9.30 -18.79 22.32
N GLU A 447 8.27 -19.52 22.76
CA GLU A 447 8.15 -20.95 22.54
C GLU A 447 7.67 -21.20 21.11
N THR A 448 8.62 -21.43 20.19
CA THR A 448 8.34 -21.71 18.78
C THR A 448 8.49 -23.20 18.48
N ASP A 449 7.50 -23.80 17.83
CA ASP A 449 7.60 -25.10 17.16
C ASP A 449 8.02 -24.94 15.69
N GLU A 450 8.13 -26.05 14.94
CA GLU A 450 8.59 -26.01 13.54
C GLU A 450 7.58 -25.30 12.63
N ASP A 451 6.28 -25.57 12.78
CA ASP A 451 5.22 -25.00 11.93
C ASP A 451 5.14 -23.47 12.10
N VAL A 452 5.23 -22.98 13.34
CA VAL A 452 5.25 -21.54 13.64
C VAL A 452 6.55 -20.92 13.12
N ARG A 453 7.68 -21.63 13.19
CA ARG A 453 8.97 -21.14 12.69
C ARG A 453 8.99 -21.01 11.17
N GLU A 454 8.45 -21.98 10.44
CA GLU A 454 8.29 -21.93 8.99
C GLU A 454 7.37 -20.77 8.59
N SER A 455 6.24 -20.63 9.28
CA SER A 455 5.29 -19.53 9.06
C SER A 455 5.92 -18.16 9.34
N LEU A 456 6.75 -18.06 10.39
CA LEU A 456 7.50 -16.84 10.70
C LEU A 456 8.55 -16.55 9.62
N ALA A 457 9.25 -17.57 9.11
CA ALA A 457 10.23 -17.40 8.04
C ALA A 457 9.56 -16.81 6.80
N ASN A 458 8.41 -17.35 6.40
CA ASN A 458 7.62 -16.87 5.26
C ASN A 458 7.11 -15.43 5.46
N ALA A 459 6.76 -15.06 6.70
CA ALA A 459 6.34 -13.69 7.02
C ALA A 459 7.49 -12.67 7.02
N LEU A 460 8.74 -13.13 7.17
CA LEU A 460 9.95 -12.32 7.24
C LEU A 460 10.78 -12.35 5.95
N SER A 461 10.55 -13.31 5.05
CA SER A 461 11.16 -13.34 3.72
C SER A 461 10.64 -12.18 2.87
N ALA A 462 11.55 -11.43 2.27
CA ALA A 462 11.18 -10.58 1.14
C ALA A 462 10.66 -11.49 0.01
N GLY A 463 9.62 -11.08 -0.71
CA GLY A 463 8.84 -11.96 -1.60
C GLY A 463 9.59 -12.55 -2.80
N ASP A 464 10.47 -13.52 -2.56
CA ASP A 464 11.19 -14.33 -3.56
C ASP A 464 10.44 -15.64 -3.92
N GLU A 465 9.11 -15.66 -3.85
CA GLU A 465 8.31 -16.86 -4.19
C GLU A 465 8.15 -17.12 -5.71
N ASN A 466 8.95 -16.50 -6.59
CA ASN A 466 8.68 -16.55 -8.04
C ASN A 466 9.83 -17.01 -8.96
N ASP A 467 10.78 -17.82 -8.49
CA ASP A 467 11.84 -18.37 -9.38
C ASP A 467 12.01 -19.90 -9.38
N ASP A 468 11.18 -20.67 -8.65
CA ASP A 468 11.32 -22.15 -8.59
C ASP A 468 10.23 -22.94 -9.37
N ALA A 469 9.53 -22.29 -10.31
CA ALA A 469 8.50 -22.92 -11.13
C ALA A 469 8.89 -23.16 -12.60
N GLU A 470 10.16 -23.41 -12.93
CA GLU A 470 10.56 -24.01 -14.23
C GLU A 470 11.74 -24.97 -14.08
N ALA A 471 11.50 -26.12 -13.44
CA ALA A 471 12.42 -27.25 -13.54
C ALA A 471 11.66 -28.58 -13.42
N ASP A 472 10.81 -28.91 -14.41
CA ASP A 472 10.47 -30.31 -14.74
C ASP A 472 9.53 -30.42 -15.95
N VAL A 473 10.03 -30.23 -17.18
CA VAL A 473 9.60 -31.01 -18.36
C VAL A 473 10.73 -31.02 -19.38
N ASP A 474 11.60 -32.04 -19.36
CA ASP A 474 11.96 -32.72 -20.62
C ASP A 474 12.69 -34.04 -20.33
N GLY A 475 11.87 -35.06 -20.09
CA GLY A 475 12.25 -36.46 -20.12
C GLY A 475 11.65 -37.13 -21.36
N ALA A 476 12.55 -37.56 -22.25
CA ALA A 476 12.38 -38.62 -23.25
C ALA A 476 11.71 -38.26 -24.59
N ASN A 477 12.55 -38.14 -25.62
CA ASN A 477 12.42 -39.09 -26.73
C ASN A 477 13.78 -39.52 -27.29
N SER A 478 13.96 -40.84 -27.33
CA SER A 478 15.16 -41.54 -27.78
C SER A 478 14.94 -42.12 -29.18
N ALA A 479 16.02 -42.07 -29.97
CA ALA A 479 16.38 -42.96 -31.07
C ALA A 479 15.61 -42.85 -32.39
N THR A 480 16.31 -42.51 -33.47
CA THR A 480 16.73 -43.50 -34.50
C THR A 480 17.72 -42.93 -35.53
N GLU A 481 18.70 -43.77 -35.90
CA GLU A 481 19.37 -43.93 -37.22
C GLU A 481 20.13 -42.73 -37.85
N SER A 482 21.47 -42.69 -37.87
CA SER A 482 22.43 -43.42 -38.74
C SER A 482 22.29 -43.14 -40.26
N ASP A 483 23.17 -42.29 -40.80
CA ASP A 483 24.03 -42.55 -41.99
C ASP A 483 24.77 -41.25 -42.38
N VAL A 484 26.10 -41.18 -42.26
CA VAL A 484 27.10 -41.41 -43.33
C VAL A 484 26.83 -40.58 -44.60
N ALA A 485 27.56 -39.47 -44.77
CA ALA A 485 28.20 -39.11 -46.03
C ALA A 485 29.31 -38.07 -45.81
N ASP A 486 30.43 -38.33 -46.46
CA ASP A 486 31.73 -37.71 -46.38
C ASP A 486 31.94 -36.78 -47.60
N SER A 487 32.48 -35.58 -47.36
CA SER A 487 33.31 -34.78 -48.30
C SER A 487 32.68 -34.19 -49.60
N PRO A 488 33.38 -33.35 -50.39
CA PRO A 488 33.87 -31.99 -50.05
C PRO A 488 33.70 -30.95 -51.21
N THR A 489 34.02 -29.69 -50.92
CA THR A 489 34.59 -28.62 -51.81
C THR A 489 34.10 -28.41 -53.25
N ALA A 490 33.59 -27.20 -53.53
CA ALA A 490 33.96 -26.32 -54.66
C ALA A 490 33.18 -24.99 -54.48
N ASP A 491 33.84 -23.88 -54.20
CA ASP A 491 34.41 -22.93 -55.19
C ASP A 491 33.35 -22.10 -55.92
N ASP A 492 33.49 -20.78 -55.70
CA ASP A 492 33.59 -19.75 -56.74
C ASP A 492 32.41 -18.79 -56.96
N ASN A 493 32.78 -17.49 -56.88
CA ASN A 493 32.34 -16.34 -57.68
C ASN A 493 30.89 -15.80 -57.52
N SER A 494 30.60 -14.49 -57.50
CA SER A 494 31.37 -13.24 -57.65
C SER A 494 30.55 -12.10 -57.05
N GLY A 495 31.24 -11.03 -56.63
CA GLY A 495 30.65 -9.73 -56.30
C GLY A 495 31.73 -8.77 -55.81
#